data_AF-A0A1J5J9C7-F1
#
_entry.id   AF-A0A1J5J9C7-F1
#
_cell.length_a   1.000
_cell.length_b   1.000
_cell.length_c   1.000
_cell.angle_alpha   90.00
_cell.angle_beta   90.00
_cell.angle_gamma   90.00
#
_symmetry.space_group_name_H-M   'P 1'
#
loop_
_entity.id
_entity.type
_entity.pdbx_description
1 polymer ?
#
loop_
_entity_poly.entity_id
_entity_poly.type
_entity_poly.pdbx_seq_one_letter_code
_entity_poly.pdbx_strand_id
1 'polypeptide(L)'
;MESMLFAMVKSPISMLMLMCLCLASSFQAGAVEAEIKNVFIDETISYDGHEFFRVFVETLSQDSDFKFTTLVVKEAQGEKSGSDITVEYEYDDIYQVTIYTGSKYVEQNAVQAAYAVKNKVDFFAFSQLSANPDLAASEL
;
A
#
# COMPACT_ATOMS: atom_id res chain seq x y z
N MET A 1 24.22 39.99 -41.81
CA MET A 1 23.34 40.08 -40.63
C MET A 1 23.58 38.92 -39.65
N GLU A 2 24.79 38.37 -39.59
CA GLU A 2 25.14 37.22 -38.72
C GLU A 2 26.18 37.58 -37.64
N SER A 3 26.71 38.81 -37.63
CA SER A 3 27.77 39.22 -36.70
C SER A 3 27.29 39.65 -35.30
N MET A 4 25.99 39.92 -35.13
CA MET A 4 25.43 40.31 -33.82
C MET A 4 25.04 39.12 -32.95
N LEU A 5 24.73 37.96 -33.56
CA LEU A 5 24.30 36.77 -32.82
C LEU A 5 25.45 36.14 -32.02
N PHE A 6 26.69 36.22 -32.55
CA PHE A 6 27.87 35.61 -31.92
C PHE A 6 28.49 36.45 -30.79
N ALA A 7 28.23 37.76 -30.74
CA ALA A 7 28.77 38.64 -29.70
C ALA A 7 27.99 38.52 -28.37
N MET A 8 26.72 38.15 -28.44
CA MET A 8 25.83 38.09 -27.27
C MET A 8 26.08 36.86 -26.36
N VAL A 9 26.75 35.82 -26.88
CA VAL A 9 27.16 34.61 -26.13
C VAL A 9 28.51 34.77 -25.40
N LYS A 10 29.29 35.83 -25.66
CA LYS A 10 30.61 36.06 -25.05
C LYS A 10 30.61 37.02 -23.86
N SER A 11 29.45 37.60 -23.52
CA SER A 11 29.33 38.45 -22.33
C SER A 11 29.24 37.56 -21.08
N PRO A 12 30.06 37.79 -20.04
CA PRO A 12 30.00 37.00 -18.80
C PRO A 12 28.62 37.10 -18.13
N ILE A 13 27.88 38.18 -18.40
CA ILE A 13 26.52 38.42 -17.92
C ILE A 13 25.51 37.50 -18.61
N SER A 14 25.70 37.24 -19.91
CA SER A 14 24.86 36.32 -20.69
C SER A 14 25.08 34.86 -20.26
N MET A 15 26.32 34.50 -19.97
CA MET A 15 26.68 33.17 -19.46
C MET A 15 26.14 32.95 -18.03
N LEU A 16 26.20 33.97 -17.16
CA LEU A 16 25.61 33.93 -15.82
C LEU A 16 24.08 33.79 -15.87
N MET A 17 23.43 34.51 -16.79
CA MET A 17 21.97 34.45 -16.95
C MET A 17 21.51 33.07 -17.46
N LEU A 18 22.25 32.47 -18.39
CA LEU A 18 21.97 31.11 -18.87
C LEU A 18 22.21 30.06 -17.77
N MET A 19 23.26 30.22 -16.96
CA MET A 19 23.55 29.35 -15.82
C MET A 19 22.46 29.45 -14.73
N CYS A 20 21.99 30.66 -14.41
CA CYS A 20 20.87 30.86 -13.49
C CYS A 20 19.57 30.24 -14.02
N LEU A 21 19.34 30.29 -15.34
CA LEU A 21 18.16 29.68 -15.97
C LEU A 21 18.21 28.15 -15.93
N CYS A 22 19.40 27.54 -16.08
CA CYS A 22 19.59 26.09 -15.92
C CYS A 22 19.48 25.61 -14.46
N LEU A 23 19.83 26.46 -13.48
CA LEU A 23 19.66 26.14 -12.06
C LEU A 23 18.18 26.20 -11.62
N ALA A 24 17.37 27.05 -12.25
CA ALA A 24 15.94 27.19 -11.94
C ALA A 24 15.08 25.99 -12.40
N SER A 25 15.50 25.22 -13.40
CA SER A 25 14.77 24.03 -13.87
C SER A 25 15.04 22.76 -13.04
N SER A 26 15.96 22.82 -12.08
CA SER A 26 16.35 21.67 -11.24
C SER A 26 15.49 21.50 -9.99
N PHE A 27 14.59 22.46 -9.69
CA PHE A 27 13.89 22.54 -8.40
C PHE A 27 12.48 21.95 -8.39
N GLN A 28 12.16 21.06 -9.35
CA GLN A 28 10.86 20.42 -9.45
C GLN A 28 10.94 18.89 -9.40
N ALA A 29 11.93 18.37 -8.67
CA ALA A 29 11.84 17.03 -8.09
C ALA A 29 11.24 17.19 -6.69
N GLY A 30 9.95 17.57 -6.63
CA GLY A 30 9.15 17.25 -5.46
C GLY A 30 9.08 15.74 -5.41
N ALA A 31 10.01 15.13 -4.67
CA ALA A 31 9.86 13.75 -4.25
C ALA A 31 8.57 13.73 -3.43
N VAL A 32 7.46 13.41 -4.10
CA VAL A 32 6.25 12.98 -3.43
C VAL A 32 6.71 11.76 -2.67
N GLU A 33 7.00 11.92 -1.38
CA GLU A 33 7.16 10.78 -0.50
C GLU A 33 5.90 9.96 -0.71
N ALA A 34 6.06 8.81 -1.36
CA ALA A 34 4.96 7.90 -1.54
C ALA A 34 4.61 7.44 -0.14
N GLU A 35 3.63 8.10 0.49
CA GLU A 35 3.06 7.66 1.75
C GLU A 35 2.77 6.18 1.57
N ILE A 36 3.41 5.35 2.39
CA ILE A 36 3.16 3.91 2.40
C ILE A 36 1.73 3.75 2.88
N LYS A 37 0.79 3.59 1.93
CA LYS A 37 -0.64 3.59 2.21
C LYS A 37 -1.05 2.34 2.97
N ASN A 38 -0.48 1.19 2.66
CA ASN A 38 -0.84 -0.08 3.28
C ASN A 38 0.43 -0.85 3.61
N VAL A 39 0.44 -1.51 4.77
CA VAL A 39 1.55 -2.36 5.21
C VAL A 39 0.99 -3.76 5.41
N PHE A 40 1.48 -4.72 4.63
CA PHE A 40 1.13 -6.13 4.77
C PHE A 40 2.34 -6.89 5.28
N ILE A 41 2.19 -7.59 6.40
CA ILE A 41 3.25 -8.35 7.04
C ILE A 41 2.98 -9.84 6.84
N ASP A 42 3.93 -10.54 6.25
CA ASP A 42 3.88 -11.98 6.04
C ASP A 42 4.56 -12.70 7.22
N GLU A 43 3.77 -13.34 8.07
CA GLU A 43 4.22 -14.26 9.11
C GLU A 43 3.79 -15.71 8.79
N THR A 44 3.61 -16.02 7.50
CA THR A 44 3.36 -17.39 7.03
C THR A 44 4.66 -18.19 6.90
N ILE A 45 4.56 -19.52 6.97
CA ILE A 45 5.70 -20.45 7.07
C ILE A 45 5.66 -21.58 6.04
N SER A 46 4.50 -21.90 5.45
CA SER A 46 4.36 -22.96 4.46
C SER A 46 4.20 -22.42 3.05
N TYR A 47 4.35 -23.31 2.06
CA TYR A 47 4.08 -22.97 0.66
C TYR A 47 2.64 -22.48 0.44
N ASP A 48 1.66 -23.21 0.98
CA ASP A 48 0.25 -22.85 0.86
C ASP A 48 -0.05 -21.54 1.62
N GLY A 49 0.64 -21.26 2.72
CA GLY A 49 0.57 -20.01 3.46
C GLY A 49 1.12 -18.82 2.67
N HIS A 50 2.32 -18.93 2.09
CA HIS A 50 2.89 -17.87 1.26
C HIS A 50 2.06 -17.61 0.00
N GLU A 51 1.49 -18.65 -0.62
CA GLU A 51 0.58 -18.46 -1.75
C GLU A 51 -0.73 -17.78 -1.33
N PHE A 52 -1.27 -18.15 -0.17
CA PHE A 52 -2.41 -17.44 0.40
C PHE A 52 -2.08 -15.95 0.60
N PHE A 53 -0.95 -15.63 1.25
CA PHE A 53 -0.52 -14.26 1.49
C PHE A 53 -0.38 -13.46 0.19
N ARG A 54 0.29 -14.04 -0.82
CA ARG A 54 0.50 -13.41 -2.12
C ARG A 54 -0.83 -13.03 -2.78
N VAL A 55 -1.75 -13.98 -2.91
CA VAL A 55 -3.04 -13.75 -3.56
C VAL A 55 -3.93 -12.81 -2.75
N PHE A 56 -3.88 -12.90 -1.42
CA PHE A 56 -4.60 -12.03 -0.51
C PHE A 56 -4.18 -10.55 -0.70
N VAL A 57 -2.86 -10.28 -0.68
CA VAL A 57 -2.32 -8.93 -0.87
C VAL A 57 -2.57 -8.44 -2.29
N GLU A 58 -2.41 -9.28 -3.31
CA GLU A 58 -2.72 -8.94 -4.70
C GLU A 58 -4.18 -8.50 -4.85
N THR A 59 -5.11 -9.24 -4.24
CA THR A 59 -6.55 -8.93 -4.28
C THR A 59 -6.86 -7.61 -3.59
N LEU A 60 -6.30 -7.37 -2.39
CA LEU A 60 -6.50 -6.09 -1.67
C LEU A 60 -5.85 -4.91 -2.39
N SER A 61 -4.71 -5.12 -3.04
CA SER A 61 -3.98 -4.05 -3.73
C SER A 61 -4.66 -3.59 -5.03
N GLN A 62 -5.57 -4.40 -5.58
CA GLN A 62 -6.40 -3.99 -6.72
C GLN A 62 -7.50 -3.01 -6.30
N ASP A 63 -7.81 -2.92 -5.01
CA ASP A 63 -8.82 -2.02 -4.49
C ASP A 63 -8.20 -0.66 -4.13
N SER A 64 -8.57 0.38 -4.89
CA SER A 64 -8.05 1.73 -4.67
C SER A 64 -8.56 2.40 -3.40
N ASP A 65 -9.66 1.90 -2.83
CA ASP A 65 -10.33 2.50 -1.67
C ASP A 65 -9.81 1.90 -0.36
N PHE A 66 -9.16 0.75 -0.42
CA PHE A 66 -8.48 0.15 0.72
C PHE A 66 -7.18 0.90 1.03
N LYS A 67 -7.22 1.83 1.99
CA LYS A 67 -6.07 2.67 2.37
C LYS A 67 -5.84 2.70 3.88
N PHE A 68 -4.60 2.94 4.27
CA PHE A 68 -4.15 3.23 5.64
C PHE A 68 -4.32 2.08 6.63
N THR A 69 -4.15 0.85 6.16
CA THR A 69 -4.30 -0.35 6.99
C THR A 69 -2.98 -1.10 7.13
N THR A 70 -2.63 -1.48 8.36
CA THR A 70 -1.60 -2.49 8.63
C THR A 70 -2.29 -3.82 8.90
N LEU A 71 -1.96 -4.85 8.13
CA LEU A 71 -2.45 -6.21 8.33
C LEU A 71 -1.28 -7.17 8.52
N VAL A 72 -1.43 -8.10 9.46
CA VAL A 72 -0.48 -9.19 9.68
C VAL A 72 -1.17 -10.50 9.32
N VAL A 73 -0.56 -11.28 8.44
CA VAL A 73 -1.06 -12.61 8.10
C VAL A 73 -0.17 -13.64 8.78
N LYS A 74 -0.72 -14.32 9.77
CA LYS A 74 -0.03 -15.30 10.60
C LYS A 74 -0.39 -16.70 10.18
N GLU A 75 0.59 -17.60 10.21
CA GLU A 75 0.35 -19.04 10.06
C GLU A 75 0.77 -19.80 11.31
N ALA A 76 -0.11 -20.70 11.74
CA ALA A 76 0.22 -21.76 12.70
C ALA A 76 0.10 -23.14 12.03
N GLN A 77 0.91 -24.09 12.49
CA GLN A 77 0.75 -25.50 12.15
C GLN A 77 -0.57 -26.01 12.75
N GLY A 78 -1.53 -26.36 11.89
CA GLY A 78 -2.81 -26.89 12.30
C GLY A 78 -2.73 -28.36 12.73
N GLU A 79 -3.60 -28.76 13.65
CA GLU A 79 -3.56 -30.09 14.32
C GLU A 79 -3.71 -31.30 13.38
N LYS A 80 -4.07 -31.10 12.09
CA LYS A 80 -4.45 -32.16 11.14
C LYS A 80 -3.79 -32.03 9.76
N SER A 81 -2.51 -31.66 9.70
CA SER A 81 -1.76 -31.48 8.44
C SER A 81 -2.30 -30.36 7.56
N GLY A 82 -2.56 -29.20 8.17
CA GLY A 82 -2.94 -27.99 7.46
C GLY A 82 -2.27 -26.76 8.09
N SER A 83 -2.52 -25.62 7.47
CA SER A 83 -2.04 -24.31 7.86
C SER A 83 -3.22 -23.50 8.37
N ASP A 84 -3.21 -23.16 9.65
CA ASP A 84 -4.19 -22.25 10.22
C ASP A 84 -3.72 -20.82 9.97
N ILE A 85 -4.40 -20.14 9.05
CA ILE A 85 -4.11 -18.77 8.67
C ILE A 85 -5.01 -17.82 9.46
N THR A 86 -4.39 -16.83 10.09
CA THR A 86 -5.07 -15.77 10.83
C THR A 86 -4.67 -14.41 10.26
N VAL A 87 -5.64 -13.50 10.11
CA VAL A 87 -5.36 -12.11 9.70
C VAL A 87 -5.68 -11.20 10.87
N GLU A 88 -4.65 -10.46 11.30
CA GLU A 88 -4.72 -9.47 12.36
C GLU A 88 -4.83 -8.06 11.79
N TYR A 89 -5.69 -7.25 12.41
CA TYR A 89 -5.80 -5.80 12.20
C TYR A 89 -5.79 -5.11 13.56
N GLU A 90 -4.91 -4.12 13.74
CA GLU A 90 -4.79 -3.36 15.01
C GLU A 90 -4.71 -4.24 16.28
N TYR A 91 -3.91 -5.32 16.22
CA TYR A 91 -3.74 -6.30 17.32
C TYR A 91 -4.95 -7.21 17.60
N ASP A 92 -6.00 -7.12 16.80
CA ASP A 92 -7.17 -8.00 16.88
C ASP A 92 -7.21 -8.99 15.71
N ASP A 93 -7.44 -10.27 16.02
CA ASP A 93 -7.64 -11.31 15.01
C ASP A 93 -9.02 -11.15 14.37
N ILE A 94 -9.04 -10.65 13.13
CA ILE A 94 -10.29 -10.32 12.43
C ILE A 94 -10.73 -11.42 11.46
N TYR A 95 -9.86 -12.34 11.07
CA TYR A 95 -10.21 -13.45 10.19
C TYR A 95 -9.36 -14.68 10.47
N GLN A 96 -9.94 -15.87 10.34
CA GLN A 96 -9.23 -17.13 10.50
C GLN A 96 -9.78 -18.19 9.53
N VAL A 97 -8.88 -18.99 8.94
CA VAL A 97 -9.23 -20.12 8.08
C VAL A 97 -8.17 -21.22 8.17
N THR A 98 -8.59 -22.47 8.11
CA THR A 98 -7.68 -23.62 7.96
C THR A 98 -7.53 -23.98 6.48
N ILE A 99 -6.29 -24.07 6.02
CA ILE A 99 -5.93 -24.50 4.66
C ILE A 99 -5.27 -25.87 4.75
N TYR A 100 -5.89 -26.89 4.16
CA TYR A 100 -5.29 -28.23 4.11
C TYR A 100 -4.14 -28.29 3.09
N THR A 101 -3.07 -29.03 3.41
CA THR A 101 -1.92 -29.15 2.52
C THR A 101 -2.29 -29.67 1.13
N GLY A 102 -1.80 -29.00 0.08
CA GLY A 102 -2.08 -29.37 -1.30
C GLY A 102 -3.51 -29.08 -1.74
N SER A 103 -4.22 -28.23 -0.99
CA SER A 103 -5.53 -27.75 -1.38
C SER A 103 -5.45 -27.00 -2.70
N LYS A 104 -6.29 -27.38 -3.67
CA LYS A 104 -6.46 -26.61 -4.91
C LYS A 104 -7.23 -25.29 -4.72
N TYR A 105 -7.63 -24.98 -3.49
CA TYR A 105 -8.50 -23.87 -3.14
C TYR A 105 -7.78 -22.73 -2.41
N VAL A 106 -6.44 -22.78 -2.30
CA VAL A 106 -5.64 -21.73 -1.61
C VAL A 106 -5.97 -20.34 -2.16
N GLU A 107 -5.88 -20.16 -3.47
CA GLU A 107 -6.15 -18.86 -4.11
C GLU A 107 -7.60 -18.41 -3.89
N GLN A 108 -8.56 -19.33 -4.05
CA GLN A 108 -9.97 -19.03 -3.84
C GLN A 108 -10.25 -18.62 -2.38
N ASN A 109 -9.59 -19.26 -1.41
CA ASN A 109 -9.70 -18.91 0.01
C ASN A 109 -9.07 -17.55 0.28
N ALA A 110 -7.92 -17.24 -0.34
CA ALA A 110 -7.25 -15.94 -0.20
C ALA A 110 -8.10 -14.78 -0.75
N VAL A 111 -8.72 -14.96 -1.92
CA VAL A 111 -9.65 -13.96 -2.50
C VAL A 111 -10.85 -13.74 -1.57
N GLN A 112 -11.46 -14.82 -1.06
CA GLN A 112 -12.58 -14.70 -0.11
C GLN A 112 -12.17 -14.01 1.19
N ALA A 113 -10.98 -14.34 1.72
CA ALA A 113 -10.43 -13.71 2.91
C ALA A 113 -10.20 -12.21 2.69
N ALA A 114 -9.67 -11.79 1.54
CA ALA A 114 -9.47 -10.38 1.20
C ALA A 114 -10.79 -9.59 1.27
N TYR A 115 -11.86 -10.09 0.66
CA TYR A 115 -13.17 -9.45 0.74
C TYR A 115 -13.75 -9.44 2.16
N ALA A 116 -13.60 -10.55 2.90
CA ALA A 116 -14.10 -10.64 4.26
C ALA A 116 -13.37 -9.67 5.21
N VAL A 117 -12.04 -9.58 5.09
CA VAL A 117 -11.19 -8.67 5.86
C VAL A 117 -11.51 -7.22 5.53
N LYS A 118 -11.60 -6.86 4.24
CA LYS A 118 -11.98 -5.51 3.82
C LYS A 118 -13.29 -5.06 4.48
N ASN A 119 -14.33 -5.89 4.38
CA ASN A 119 -15.64 -5.56 4.94
C ASN A 119 -15.58 -5.37 6.46
N LYS A 120 -14.74 -6.14 7.17
CA LYS A 120 -14.55 -5.98 8.62
C LYS A 120 -13.80 -4.69 8.95
N VAL A 121 -12.73 -4.38 8.22
CA VAL A 121 -11.97 -3.13 8.41
C VAL A 121 -12.86 -1.91 8.15
N ASP A 122 -13.62 -1.91 7.06
CA ASP A 122 -14.57 -0.84 6.74
C ASP A 122 -15.61 -0.66 7.85
N PHE A 123 -16.11 -1.76 8.40
CA PHE A 123 -17.03 -1.73 9.53
C PHE A 123 -16.39 -1.13 10.79
N PHE A 124 -15.15 -1.51 11.10
CA PHE A 124 -14.41 -0.92 12.23
C PHE A 124 -14.21 0.58 12.05
N ALA A 125 -13.73 1.01 10.88
CA ALA A 125 -13.55 2.42 10.57
C ALA A 125 -14.86 3.21 10.72
N PHE A 126 -15.96 2.70 10.16
CA PHE A 126 -17.27 3.32 10.31
C PHE A 126 -17.72 3.39 11.78
N SER A 127 -17.53 2.31 12.54
CA SER A 127 -17.92 2.26 13.95
C SER A 127 -17.21 3.32 14.79
N GLN A 128 -15.91 3.55 14.54
CA GLN A 128 -15.10 4.56 15.22
C GLN A 128 -15.57 5.99 14.90
N LEU A 129 -15.94 6.25 13.63
CA LEU A 129 -16.50 7.53 13.21
C LEU A 129 -17.87 7.78 13.87
N SER A 130 -18.73 6.76 13.93
CA SER A 130 -20.05 6.89 14.54
C SER A 130 -20.01 7.10 16.06
N ALA A 131 -18.99 6.56 16.73
CA ALA A 131 -18.81 6.68 18.17
C ALA A 131 -18.35 8.08 18.61
N ASN A 132 -17.76 8.86 17.69
CA ASN A 132 -17.26 10.21 17.93
C ASN A 132 -17.90 11.22 16.96
N PRO A 133 -19.12 11.71 17.27
CA PRO A 133 -19.88 12.59 16.37
C PRO A 133 -19.20 13.94 16.10
N ASP A 134 -18.20 14.33 16.89
CA ASP A 134 -17.42 15.56 16.73
C ASP A 134 -16.39 15.46 15.57
N LEU A 135 -15.94 14.24 15.21
CA LEU A 135 -15.01 14.02 14.08
C LEU A 135 -15.71 14.04 12.72
N ALA A 136 -17.01 13.71 12.67
CA ALA A 136 -17.78 13.69 11.43
C ALA A 136 -18.04 15.09 10.84
N ALA A 137 -17.87 16.15 11.65
CA ALA A 137 -18.10 17.53 11.23
C ALA A 137 -16.93 18.17 10.48
N SER A 138 -15.72 17.58 10.51
CA SER A 138 -14.52 18.16 9.87
C SER A 138 -14.22 17.64 8.46
N GLU A 139 -15.06 16.75 7.91
CA GLU A 139 -14.84 16.09 6.62
C GLU A 139 -15.83 16.53 5.51
N LEU A 140 -16.62 17.59 5.75
CA LEU A 140 -17.54 18.22 4.76
C LEU A 140 -17.12 19.66 4.43
#